data_AF-J3ER88-F1
#
_entry.id   AF-J3ER88-F1
#
_cell.length_a   1.000
_cell.length_b   1.000
_cell.length_c   1.000
_cell.angle_alpha   90.00
_cell.angle_beta   90.00
_cell.angle_gamma   90.00
#
_symmetry.space_group_name_H-M   'P 1'
#
loop_
_entity.id
_entity.type
_entity.pdbx_description
1 polymer ?
#
loop_
_entity_poly.entity_id
_entity_poly.type
_entity_poly.pdbx_seq_one_letter_code
_entity_poly.pdbx_strand_id
1 'polypeptide(L)' 'MDALFIELPMFQKHRDDYLDDDLFRSFQLELLRNPEAGDLIEGTGGLRKIRFRDQRRGKGKRGRIRVIYY' A
#
# COMPACT_ATOMS: atom_id res chain seq x y z
N MET A 1 -9.32 -15.93 1.20
CA MET A 1 -7.88 -16.06 0.97
C MET A 1 -7.21 -15.60 2.23
N ASP A 2 -6.32 -16.41 2.77
CA ASP A 2 -5.51 -16.02 3.92
C ASP A 2 -4.18 -15.51 3.39
N ALA A 3 -3.71 -14.37 3.90
CA ALA A 3 -2.42 -13.80 3.54
C ALA A 3 -1.72 -13.23 4.77
N LEU A 4 -0.39 -13.27 4.73
CA LEU A 4 0.49 -12.65 5.71
C LEU A 4 1.12 -11.40 5.11
N PHE A 5 0.95 -10.26 5.77
CA PHE A 5 1.63 -9.02 5.40
C PHE A 5 2.90 -8.88 6.22
N ILE A 6 4.05 -8.76 5.53
CA ILE A 6 5.36 -8.58 6.15
C ILE A 6 5.84 -7.16 5.85
N GLU A 7 6.09 -6.38 6.90
CA GLU A 7 6.63 -5.02 6.76
C GLU A 7 8.16 -5.04 6.72
N LEU A 8 8.74 -4.42 5.68
CA LEU A 8 10.18 -4.15 5.68
C LEU A 8 10.50 -3.03 6.70
N PRO A 9 11.70 -3.02 7.31
CA PRO A 9 12.03 -2.05 8.36
C PRO A 9 11.81 -0.57 7.94
N MET A 10 12.12 -0.23 6.69
CA MET A 10 11.91 1.12 6.15
C MET A 10 10.42 1.44 5.93
N PHE A 11 9.60 0.46 5.60
CA PHE A 11 8.15 0.64 5.50
C PHE A 11 7.57 0.87 6.90
N GLN A 12 7.87 -0.02 7.84
CA GLN A 12 7.37 0.07 9.22
C GLN A 12 7.73 1.41 9.87
N LYS A 13 8.96 1.89 9.67
CA LYS A 13 9.44 3.16 10.23
C LYS A 13 8.64 4.38 9.76
N HIS A 14 8.11 4.35 8.53
CA HIS A 14 7.41 5.49 7.92
C HIS A 14 5.90 5.28 7.78
N ARG A 15 5.38 4.07 8.05
CA ARG A 15 3.98 3.71 7.82
C ARG A 15 3.03 4.71 8.47
N ASP A 16 3.21 4.98 9.75
CA ASP A 16 2.31 5.84 10.55
C ASP A 16 2.29 7.31 10.07
N ASP A 17 3.33 7.77 9.37
CA ASP A 17 3.37 9.13 8.79
C ASP A 17 2.38 9.29 7.62
N TYR A 18 2.03 8.17 6.96
CA TYR A 18 1.23 8.14 5.72
C TYR A 18 -0.09 7.36 5.86
N LEU A 19 -0.07 6.25 6.58
CA LEU A 19 -1.16 5.29 6.73
C LEU A 19 -1.45 5.12 8.23
N ASP A 20 -2.52 5.76 8.71
CA ASP A 20 -3.08 5.38 10.02
C ASP A 20 -3.64 3.96 9.98
N ASP A 21 -3.90 3.36 11.14
CA ASP A 21 -4.26 1.94 11.23
C ASP A 21 -5.51 1.57 10.45
N ASP A 22 -6.49 2.46 10.40
CA ASP A 22 -7.72 2.29 9.61
C ASP A 22 -7.42 2.27 8.11
N LEU A 23 -6.59 3.22 7.66
CA LEU A 23 -6.19 3.32 6.27
C LEU A 23 -5.28 2.15 5.88
N PHE A 24 -4.37 1.74 6.76
CA PHE A 24 -3.51 0.58 6.56
C PHE A 24 -4.30 -0.72 6.47
N ARG A 25 -5.30 -0.92 7.34
CA ARG A 25 -6.21 -2.06 7.24
C ARG A 25 -6.97 -2.07 5.92
N SER A 26 -7.45 -0.90 5.48
CA SER A 26 -8.15 -0.80 4.20
C SER A 26 -7.22 -1.12 3.01
N PHE A 27 -5.95 -0.73 3.09
CA PHE A 27 -4.92 -1.08 2.12
C PHE A 27 -4.66 -2.59 2.08
N GLN A 28 -4.50 -3.24 3.23
CA GLN A 28 -4.33 -4.69 3.33
C GLN A 28 -5.52 -5.44 2.72
N LEU A 29 -6.75 -4.99 2.97
CA LEU A 29 -7.95 -5.58 2.39
C LEU A 29 -8.02 -5.43 0.86
N GLU A 30 -7.51 -4.33 0.30
CA GLU A 30 -7.41 -4.15 -1.15
C GLU A 30 -6.43 -5.17 -1.76
N LEU A 31 -5.24 -5.30 -1.18
CA LEU A 31 -4.25 -6.29 -1.62
C LEU A 31 -4.71 -7.73 -1.43
N LEU A 32 -5.46 -8.02 -0.36
CA LEU A 32 -6.03 -9.35 -0.14
C LEU A 32 -7.05 -9.74 -1.21
N ARG A 33 -7.81 -8.77 -1.72
CA ARG A 33 -8.78 -8.97 -2.80
C ARG A 33 -8.11 -9.08 -4.17
N ASN A 34 -7.07 -8.28 -4.40
CA ASN A 34 -6.31 -8.28 -5.64
C ASN A 34 -4.80 -8.15 -5.35
N PRO A 35 -4.10 -9.29 -5.19
CA PRO A 35 -2.66 -9.29 -4.96
C PRO A 35 -1.84 -8.68 -6.11
N GLU A 36 -2.43 -8.55 -7.31
CA GLU A 36 -1.77 -7.97 -8.48
C GLU A 36 -2.03 -6.46 -8.65
N ALA A 37 -2.71 -5.82 -7.68
CA ALA A 37 -3.08 -4.42 -7.76
C ALA A 37 -1.89 -3.46 -7.90
N GLY A 38 -1.96 -2.56 -8.88
CA GLY A 38 -0.91 -1.58 -9.16
C GLY A 38 0.02 -1.99 -10.30
N ASP A 39 0.93 -1.08 -10.63
CA ASP A 39 1.77 -1.20 -11.81
C ASP A 39 2.97 -2.10 -11.50
N LEU A 40 3.21 -3.14 -12.32
CA LEU A 40 4.46 -3.90 -12.30
C LEU A 40 5.62 -2.96 -12.62
N ILE A 41 6.68 -3.00 -11.81
CA ILE A 41 7.90 -2.25 -12.07
C ILE A 41 8.85 -3.16 -12.86
N GLU A 42 9.01 -2.89 -14.15
CA GLU A 42 9.89 -3.67 -15.03
C GLU A 42 11.34 -3.68 -14.52
N GLY A 43 12.05 -4.79 -14.74
CA GLY A 43 13.45 -4.95 -14.33
C GLY A 43 13.68 -5.15 -12.82
N THR A 44 12.62 -5.26 -12.00
CA THR A 44 12.73 -5.40 -10.53
C THR A 44 12.42 -6.81 -10.00
N GLY A 45 12.19 -7.78 -10.88
CA GLY A 45 11.90 -9.16 -10.48
C GLY A 45 10.49 -9.36 -9.88
N GLY A 46 9.56 -8.42 -10.09
CA GLY A 46 8.15 -8.59 -9.70
C GLY A 46 7.59 -7.54 -8.76
N LEU A 47 8.35 -6.52 -8.36
CA LEU A 47 7.83 -5.47 -7.50
C LEU A 47 6.67 -4.73 -8.17
N ARG A 48 5.63 -4.43 -7.41
CA ARG A 48 4.45 -3.68 -7.85
C ARG A 48 4.34 -2.36 -7.11
N LYS A 49 3.86 -1.33 -7.80
CA LYS A 49 3.63 0.02 -7.26
C LYS A 49 2.15 0.34 -7.30
N ILE A 50 1.53 0.40 -6.13
CA ILE A 50 0.12 0.75 -5.97
C ILE A 50 -0.05 2.20 -5.53
N ARG A 51 -0.97 2.91 -6.19
CA ARG A 51 -1.34 4.29 -5.86
C ARG A 51 -2.56 4.25 -4.95
N PHE A 52 -2.33 4.35 -3.66
CA PHE A 52 -3.40 4.24 -2.67
C PHE A 52 -3.94 5.61 -2.29
N ARG A 53 -5.26 5.70 -2.12
CA ARG A 53 -5.97 6.93 -1.76
C ARG A 53 -6.88 6.65 -0.57
N ASP A 54 -6.79 7.50 0.43
CA ASP A 54 -7.81 7.59 1.46
C ASP A 54 -9.08 8.20 0.84
N GLN A 55 -10.13 7.38 0.68
CA GLN A 55 -11.42 7.81 0.15
C GLN A 55 -12.21 8.66 1.16
N ARG A 56 -11.89 8.57 2.46
CA ARG A 56 -12.60 9.29 3.54
C ARG A 56 -12.14 10.74 3.65
N ARG A 57 -10.94 11.07 3.18
CA ARG A 57 -10.39 12.44 3.20
C ARG A 57 -10.46 13.07 1.80
N GLY A 58 -11.14 14.22 1.69
CA GLY A 58 -11.18 15.02 0.46
C GLY A 58 -9.80 15.43 -0.05
N LYS A 59 -9.71 15.91 -1.31
CA LYS A 59 -8.49 16.34 -2.04
C LYS A 59 -7.51 17.14 -1.14
N GLY A 60 -6.52 16.47 -0.57
CA GLY A 60 -5.44 17.07 0.24
C GLY A 60 -4.08 16.45 -0.04
N LYS A 61 -3.00 17.05 0.50
CA LYS A 61 -1.58 16.64 0.31
C LYS A 61 -1.29 15.14 0.54
N ARG A 62 -2.12 14.44 1.33
CA ARG A 62 -2.00 13.00 1.63
C ARG A 62 -2.67 12.07 0.59
N GLY A 63 -3.37 12.58 -0.42
CA GLY A 63 -4.11 11.78 -1.41
C GLY A 63 -3.26 11.06 -2.48
N ARG A 64 -1.94 10.92 -2.29
CA ARG A 64 -1.03 10.27 -3.25
C ARG A 64 -0.02 9.38 -2.52
N ILE A 65 -0.50 8.43 -1.74
CA ILE A 65 0.36 7.40 -1.14
C ILE A 65 0.77 6.42 -2.24
N ARG A 66 2.05 6.03 -2.24
CA ARG A 66 2.57 5.01 -3.14
C ARG A 66 3.24 3.96 -2.30
N VAL A 67 2.74 2.74 -2.39
CA VAL A 67 3.34 1.59 -1.72
C VAL A 67 3.97 0.70 -2.77
N ILE A 68 5.16 0.20 -2.48
CA ILE A 68 5.84 -0.81 -3.30
C ILE A 68 5.80 -2.11 -2.52
N TYR A 69 5.40 -3.21 -3.17
CA TYR A 69 5.28 -4.52 -2.54
C TYR A 69 5.63 -5.64 -3.53
N TYR A 70 5.84 -6.85 -3.01
CA TYR A 70 6.07 -8.10 -3.73
C TYR A 70 5.22 -9.20 -3.10
#